data_AF-A0A961WJ84-F1
#
_entry.id   AF-A0A961WJ84-F1
#
_cell.length_a   1.000
_cell.length_b   1.000
_cell.length_c   1.000
_cell.angle_alpha   90.00
_cell.angle_beta   90.00
_cell.angle_gamma   90.00
#
_symmetry.space_group_name_H-M   'P 1'
#
loop_
_entity.id
_entity.type
_entity.pdbx_description
1 polymer ?
#
loop_
_entity_poly.entity_id
_entity_poly.type
_entity_poly.pdbx_seq_one_letter_code
_entity_poly.pdbx_strand_id
1 'polypeptide(L)'
;MGAFHGHSHDHGEPQFTGMSAAYKRRLWAVIAINAAMFIVEMTAGQLSRSQALQADALDFLADSLTYGISLAAIGASLRTRATVAL
;
A
#
# COMPACT_ATOMS: atom_id res chain seq x y z
N MET A 1 -18.93 -14.66 50.26
CA MET A 1 -17.64 -14.64 49.53
C MET A 1 -17.85 -15.31 48.17
N GLY A 2 -18.10 -14.54 47.11
CA GLY A 2 -18.21 -15.05 45.74
C GLY A 2 -17.20 -14.31 44.88
N ALA A 3 -16.17 -15.02 44.41
CA ALA A 3 -15.15 -14.47 43.54
C ALA A 3 -15.72 -14.35 42.12
N PHE A 4 -15.94 -13.12 41.64
CA PHE A 4 -16.18 -12.85 40.22
C PHE A 4 -14.84 -13.02 39.49
N HIS A 5 -14.66 -14.19 38.87
CA HIS A 5 -13.58 -14.43 37.91
C HIS A 5 -13.99 -13.77 36.58
N GLY A 6 -13.47 -12.57 36.32
CA GLY A 6 -13.59 -11.94 35.00
C GLY A 6 -12.58 -12.57 34.05
N HIS A 7 -13.05 -13.35 33.08
CA HIS A 7 -12.22 -13.80 31.96
C HIS A 7 -12.11 -12.66 30.93
N SER A 8 -10.97 -12.00 30.91
CA SER A 8 -10.59 -11.07 29.84
C SER A 8 -10.35 -11.86 28.56
N HIS A 9 -11.32 -11.85 27.64
CA HIS A 9 -11.10 -12.35 26.28
C HIS A 9 -10.40 -11.25 25.48
N ASP A 10 -9.06 -11.32 25.45
CA ASP A 10 -8.23 -10.56 24.49
C ASP A 10 -8.54 -11.08 23.07
N HIS A 11 -9.56 -10.49 22.44
CA HIS A 11 -9.68 -10.55 21.00
C HIS A 11 -8.57 -9.66 20.43
N GLY A 12 -7.41 -10.26 20.20
CA GLY A 12 -6.28 -9.63 19.52
C GLY A 12 -6.67 -9.25 18.09
N GLU A 13 -7.32 -8.10 17.94
CA GLU A 13 -7.47 -7.43 16.66
C GLU A 13 -6.07 -7.33 16.04
N PRO A 14 -5.84 -7.90 14.85
CA PRO A 14 -4.55 -7.81 14.21
C PRO A 14 -4.23 -6.33 13.97
N GLN A 15 -3.40 -5.76 14.83
CA GLN A 15 -3.04 -4.35 14.76
C GLN A 15 -2.28 -4.10 13.46
N PHE A 16 -2.98 -3.54 12.49
CA PHE A 16 -2.39 -3.14 11.23
C PHE A 16 -1.56 -1.88 11.47
N THR A 17 -0.29 -2.05 11.84
CA THR A 17 0.57 -0.91 12.17
C THR A 17 1.00 -0.10 10.95
N GLY A 18 0.70 -0.53 9.70
CA GLY A 18 1.19 0.11 8.46
C GLY A 18 2.72 0.18 8.32
N MET A 19 3.45 -0.28 9.34
CA MET A 19 4.89 -0.13 9.53
C MET A 19 5.64 -1.46 9.38
N SER A 20 4.93 -2.59 9.27
CA SER A 20 5.58 -3.90 9.17
C SER A 20 6.35 -4.03 7.85
N ALA A 21 7.52 -4.65 7.89
CA ALA A 21 8.34 -4.88 6.70
C ALA A 21 7.59 -5.67 5.62
N ALA A 22 6.73 -6.61 6.03
CA ALA A 22 5.87 -7.38 5.13
C ALA A 22 4.81 -6.52 4.42
N TYR A 23 4.25 -5.52 5.10
CA TYR A 23 3.32 -4.58 4.46
C TYR A 23 4.02 -3.72 3.42
N LYS A 24 5.18 -3.13 3.76
CA LYS A 24 5.99 -2.36 2.80
C LYS A 24 6.43 -3.18 1.58
N ARG A 25 6.81 -4.45 1.78
CA ARG A 25 7.19 -5.34 0.68
C ARG A 25 6.02 -5.61 -0.26
N ARG A 26 4.82 -5.83 0.30
CA ARG A 26 3.59 -5.96 -0.49
C ARG A 26 3.26 -4.66 -1.23
N LEU A 27 3.38 -3.50 -0.57
CA LEU A 27 3.13 -2.21 -1.20
C LEU A 27 4.08 -1.95 -2.38
N TRP A 28 5.37 -2.25 -2.22
CA TRP A 28 6.34 -2.22 -3.32
C TRP A 28 5.96 -3.14 -4.48
N ALA A 29 5.51 -4.37 -4.18
CA ALA A 29 5.07 -5.30 -5.21
C ALA A 29 3.85 -4.76 -5.98
N VAL A 30 2.85 -4.20 -5.28
CA VAL A 30 1.67 -3.61 -5.91
C VAL A 30 2.03 -2.42 -6.78
N ILE A 31 2.92 -1.54 -6.33
CA ILE A 31 3.44 -0.42 -7.14
C ILE A 31 4.09 -0.94 -8.43
N ALA A 32 4.97 -1.93 -8.31
CA ALA A 32 5.69 -2.48 -9.47
C ALA A 32 4.75 -3.15 -10.47
N ILE A 33 3.74 -3.89 -10.00
CA ILE A 33 2.75 -4.55 -10.85
C ILE A 33 1.91 -3.51 -11.60
N ASN A 34 1.38 -2.51 -10.90
CA ASN A 34 0.58 -1.45 -11.54
C ASN A 34 1.40 -0.66 -12.55
N ALA A 35 2.64 -0.28 -12.22
CA ALA A 35 3.51 0.44 -13.14
C ALA A 35 3.86 -0.39 -14.39
N ALA A 36 4.07 -1.70 -14.23
CA ALA A 36 4.30 -2.60 -15.35
C ALA A 36 3.05 -2.73 -16.24
N MET A 37 1.86 -2.88 -15.65
CA MET A 37 0.60 -2.92 -16.38
C MET A 37 0.37 -1.62 -17.16
N PHE A 38 0.60 -0.45 -16.55
CA PHE A 38 0.56 0.83 -17.26
C PHE A 38 1.43 0.84 -18.53
N ILE A 39 2.68 0.38 -18.45
CA ILE A 39 3.59 0.34 -19.61
C ILE A 39 3.02 -0.58 -20.72
N VAL A 40 2.54 -1.77 -20.33
CA VAL A 40 1.99 -2.77 -21.27
C VAL A 40 0.71 -2.25 -21.93
N GLU A 41 -0.27 -1.82 -21.13
CA GLU A 41 -1.57 -1.29 -21.55
C GLU A 41 -1.42 -0.03 -22.40
N MET A 42 -0.52 0.89 -22.02
CA MET A 42 -0.24 2.11 -22.79
C MET A 42 0.37 1.76 -24.15
N THR A 43 1.32 0.83 -24.20
CA THR A 43 1.93 0.38 -25.45
C THR A 43 0.89 -0.31 -26.34
N ALA A 44 0.08 -1.20 -25.78
CA ALA A 44 -1.01 -1.86 -26.48
C ALA A 44 -2.07 -0.86 -26.97
N GLY A 45 -2.42 0.14 -26.16
CA GLY A 45 -3.37 1.20 -26.46
C GLY A 45 -2.90 2.10 -27.60
N GLN A 46 -1.60 2.40 -27.66
CA GLN A 46 -1.01 3.13 -28.79
C GLN A 46 -1.02 2.29 -30.06
N LEU A 47 -0.58 1.02 -29.99
CA LEU A 47 -0.55 0.12 -31.14
C LEU A 47 -1.95 -0.14 -31.71
N SER A 48 -2.96 -0.24 -30.86
CA SER A 48 -4.37 -0.44 -31.23
C SER A 48 -5.12 0.86 -31.54
N ARG A 49 -4.51 2.04 -31.31
CA ARG A 49 -5.15 3.37 -31.37
C ARG A 49 -6.42 3.48 -30.51
N SER A 50 -6.47 2.74 -29.40
CA SER A 50 -7.63 2.70 -28.51
C SER A 50 -7.49 3.71 -27.37
N GLN A 51 -8.38 4.70 -27.34
CA GLN A 51 -8.46 5.67 -26.23
C GLN A 51 -8.97 5.02 -24.94
N ALA A 52 -9.85 4.02 -25.05
CA ALA A 52 -10.36 3.29 -23.87
C ALA A 52 -9.23 2.52 -23.17
N LEU A 53 -8.35 1.88 -23.94
CA LEU A 53 -7.21 1.13 -23.38
C LEU A 53 -6.15 2.06 -22.78
N GLN A 54 -5.96 3.23 -23.39
CA GLN A 54 -5.08 4.27 -22.83
C GLN A 54 -5.64 4.85 -21.53
N ALA A 55 -6.97 4.99 -21.40
CA ALA A 55 -7.61 5.44 -20.17
C ALA A 55 -7.43 4.40 -19.04
N ASP A 56 -7.63 3.11 -19.34
CA ASP A 56 -7.40 2.03 -18.37
C ASP A 56 -5.92 1.99 -17.91
N ALA A 57 -4.97 2.23 -18.83
CA ALA A 57 -3.56 2.39 -18.49
C ALA A 57 -3.33 3.54 -17.48
N LEU A 58 -4.01 4.68 -17.65
CA LEU A 58 -3.85 5.83 -16.76
C LEU A 58 -4.36 5.54 -15.33
N ASP A 59 -5.36 4.68 -15.17
CA ASP A 59 -5.81 4.23 -13.85
C ASP A 59 -4.70 3.44 -13.13
N PHE A 60 -4.01 2.54 -13.83
CA PHE A 60 -2.84 1.84 -13.27
C PHE A 60 -1.68 2.79 -12.89
N LEU A 61 -1.49 3.88 -13.64
CA LEU A 61 -0.53 4.92 -13.28
C LEU A 61 -0.96 5.65 -11.99
N ALA A 62 -2.23 6.03 -11.90
CA ALA A 62 -2.78 6.72 -10.72
C ALA A 62 -2.66 5.85 -9.45
N ASP A 63 -2.93 4.55 -9.56
CA ASP A 63 -2.75 3.59 -8.47
C ASP A 63 -1.28 3.50 -8.03
N SER A 64 -0.36 3.35 -9.00
CA SER A 64 1.08 3.30 -8.73
C SER A 64 1.57 4.53 -7.96
N LEU A 65 1.13 5.72 -8.37
CA LEU A 65 1.48 6.99 -7.72
C LEU A 65 0.87 7.07 -6.31
N THR A 66 -0.39 6.69 -6.15
CA THR A 66 -1.09 6.68 -4.86
C THR A 66 -0.39 5.77 -3.86
N TYR A 67 0.00 4.56 -4.29
CA TYR A 67 0.76 3.64 -3.45
C TYR A 67 2.19 4.14 -3.19
N GLY A 68 2.84 4.77 -4.17
CA GLY A 68 4.16 5.39 -4.00
C GLY A 68 4.15 6.51 -2.95
N ILE A 69 3.14 7.39 -2.98
CA ILE A 69 2.93 8.44 -1.98
C ILE A 69 2.67 7.81 -0.61
N SER A 70 1.82 6.79 -0.55
CA SER A 70 1.54 6.06 0.70
C SER A 70 2.82 5.48 1.31
N LEU A 71 3.67 4.88 0.48
CA LEU A 71 4.96 4.32 0.90
C LEU A 71 5.91 5.42 1.39
N ALA A 72 5.97 6.56 0.69
CA ALA A 72 6.79 7.70 1.09
C ALA A 72 6.34 8.28 2.44
N ALA A 73 5.04 8.41 2.68
CA ALA A 73 4.47 8.86 3.95
C ALA A 73 4.83 7.91 5.11
N ILE A 74 4.75 6.59 4.88
CA ILE A 74 5.19 5.58 5.85
C ILE A 74 6.69 5.72 6.13
N GLY A 75 7.51 5.91 5.09
CA GLY A 75 8.97 6.14 5.23
C GLY A 75 9.30 7.38 6.07
N ALA A 76 8.61 8.49 5.79
CA ALA A 76 8.77 9.75 6.53
C ALA A 76 8.40 9.59 8.01
N SER A 77 7.28 8.91 8.31
CA SER A 77 6.84 8.68 9.69
C SER A 77 7.89 7.92 10.54
N LEU A 78 8.60 6.97 9.95
CA LEU A 78 9.65 6.22 10.65
C LEU A 78 10.89 7.08 10.91
N ARG A 79 11.28 7.93 9.96
CA ARG A 79 12.37 8.89 10.17
C ARG A 79 12.05 9.85 11.32
N THR A 80 10.85 10.42 11.34
CA THR A 80 10.44 11.33 12.42
C THR A 80 10.46 10.67 13.78
N ARG A 81 9.95 9.42 13.89
CA ARG A 81 10.01 8.65 15.15
C ARG A 81 11.43 8.36 15.59
N ALA A 82 12.33 8.04 14.66
CA ALA A 82 13.74 7.80 14.97
C ALA A 82 14.44 9.07 15.47
N THR A 83 14.10 10.25 14.93
CA THR A 83 14.66 11.53 15.38
C THR A 83 14.17 11.94 16.77
N VAL A 84 12.90 11.69 17.12
CA VAL A 84 12.34 12.04 18.44
C VAL A 84 12.86 11.12 19.55
N ALA A 85 13.34 9.93 19.20
CA ALA A 85 13.89 8.97 20.16
C ALA A 85 15.37 9.20 20.52
N LEU A 86 16.06 10.12 19.83
CA LEU A 86 17.44 10.55 20.09
C LEU A 86 17.44 11.81 20.97
#